data_AF-A0A1S3D4D7-F1
#
_entry.id   AF-A0A1S3D4D7-F1
#
_cell.length_a   1.000
_cell.length_b   1.000
_cell.length_c   1.000
_cell.angle_alpha   90.00
_cell.angle_beta   90.00
_cell.angle_gamma   90.00
#
_symmetry.space_group_name_H-M   'P 1'
#
loop_
_entity.id
_entity.type
_entity.pdbx_description
1 polymer ?
#
loop_
_entity_poly.entity_id
_entity_poly.type
_entity_poly.pdbx_seq_one_letter_code
_entity_poly.pdbx_strand_id
1 'polypeptide(L)'
;MAARVDPSDEFLNISSFLYEDFNSTLINHTFTHNFTKNGSIITTGLFGWCHNWKEFQHWLFNTAHLFFFISYALPTNRYGLICMHTFLIVGFSFLSSWAWRVACAPDIFIWNLFFISINLFQLIYVLYQSRPVKFDPDFEEVYTNLFEPFKVSRLQFKKLVNDQVIKTQTLQPGEAYAVQNITRTDRLALLLTGKAYVAQDKQYLHPIATGEFLDSPEFESRANSENKFKVSIIAHTTCRIMYWQRSTLEYLFVKETYLANVMTVLVAKDITTKLYAMNNKIMTEKGSHLDIRLPCVTSAIKSKERRTSMLKAVKKNIAMEKVINSSPESGWLNI
;
A
#
# COMPACT_ATOMS: atom_id res chain seq x y z
N MET A 1 -26.31 -3.52 14.56
CA MET A 1 -25.54 -3.67 15.81
C MET A 1 -25.02 -5.10 15.81
N ALA A 2 -23.91 -5.35 15.11
CA ALA A 2 -23.34 -6.68 14.94
C ALA A 2 -22.13 -6.78 15.86
N ALA A 3 -22.23 -7.65 16.88
CA ALA A 3 -21.17 -7.89 17.82
C ALA A 3 -19.97 -8.53 17.10
N ARG A 4 -18.81 -7.91 17.29
CA ARG A 4 -17.51 -8.40 16.89
C ARG A 4 -17.15 -9.54 17.84
N VAL A 5 -17.09 -10.76 17.33
CA VAL A 5 -16.61 -11.94 18.07
C VAL A 5 -15.09 -11.86 18.12
N ASP A 6 -14.53 -11.79 19.32
CA ASP A 6 -13.09 -11.74 19.55
C ASP A 6 -12.48 -13.16 19.48
N PRO A 7 -11.35 -13.35 18.75
CA PRO A 7 -10.73 -14.67 18.55
C PRO A 7 -10.02 -15.23 19.80
N SER A 8 -10.05 -14.51 20.93
CA SER A 8 -9.54 -15.00 22.22
C SER A 8 -10.50 -15.97 22.92
N ASP A 9 -11.81 -15.87 22.66
CA ASP A 9 -12.82 -16.67 23.36
C ASP A 9 -12.94 -18.09 22.78
N GLU A 10 -12.57 -18.28 21.52
CA GLU A 10 -12.58 -19.59 20.85
C GLU A 10 -11.41 -20.49 21.33
N PHE A 11 -10.27 -19.89 21.67
CA PHE A 11 -9.10 -20.61 22.21
C PHE A 11 -9.30 -21.10 23.65
N LEU A 12 -10.05 -20.36 24.48
CA LEU A 12 -10.34 -20.74 25.87
C LEU A 12 -11.37 -21.89 25.97
N ASN A 13 -12.29 -21.98 25.00
CA ASN A 13 -13.25 -23.08 24.91
C ASN A 13 -12.60 -24.40 24.48
N ILE A 14 -11.58 -24.37 23.61
CA ILE A 14 -10.85 -25.58 23.21
C ILE A 14 -9.98 -26.11 24.37
N SER A 15 -9.38 -25.21 25.17
CA SER A 15 -8.59 -25.62 26.34
C SER A 15 -9.41 -26.21 27.48
N SER A 16 -10.66 -25.77 27.66
CA SER A 16 -11.57 -26.32 28.67
C SER A 16 -12.20 -27.64 28.23
N PHE A 17 -12.54 -27.79 26.94
CA PHE A 17 -13.04 -29.04 26.38
C PHE A 17 -12.02 -30.19 26.46
N LEU A 18 -10.73 -29.89 26.25
CA LEU A 18 -9.65 -30.88 26.39
C LEU A 18 -9.34 -31.25 27.85
N TYR A 19 -9.76 -30.42 28.82
CA TYR A 19 -9.55 -30.69 30.26
C TYR A 19 -10.65 -31.60 30.86
N GLU A 20 -11.89 -31.48 30.39
CA GLU A 20 -12.98 -32.35 30.85
C GLU A 20 -12.92 -33.76 30.24
N ASP A 21 -12.54 -33.91 28.97
CA ASP A 21 -12.39 -35.24 28.35
C ASP A 21 -11.27 -36.06 29.00
N PHE A 22 -10.20 -35.43 29.48
CA PHE A 22 -9.06 -36.13 30.08
C PHE A 22 -9.38 -36.70 31.48
N ASN A 23 -10.30 -36.09 32.23
CA ASN A 23 -10.69 -36.54 33.58
C ASN A 23 -11.74 -37.67 33.57
N SER A 24 -12.55 -37.79 32.51
CA SER A 24 -13.60 -38.81 32.44
C SER A 24 -13.08 -40.22 32.13
N THR A 25 -11.89 -40.33 31.52
CA THR A 25 -11.28 -41.62 31.13
C THR A 25 -10.34 -42.25 32.17
N LEU A 26 -10.05 -41.60 33.30
CA LEU A 26 -8.97 -42.04 34.20
C LEU A 26 -9.40 -42.62 35.56
N ILE A 27 -10.70 -42.77 35.84
CA ILE A 27 -11.17 -43.21 37.17
C ILE A 27 -11.59 -44.70 37.27
N ASN A 28 -11.79 -45.44 36.17
CA ASN A 28 -12.35 -46.81 36.25
C ASN A 28 -11.49 -47.96 35.71
N HIS A 29 -10.16 -47.91 35.84
CA HIS A 29 -9.32 -49.10 35.66
C HIS A 29 -8.36 -49.32 36.84
N THR A 30 -8.93 -49.68 37.99
CA THR A 30 -8.23 -50.37 39.07
C THR A 30 -7.93 -51.81 38.65
N PHE A 31 -6.77 -52.04 38.02
CA PHE A 31 -6.28 -53.40 37.79
C PHE A 31 -5.35 -53.80 38.95
N THR A 32 -5.93 -54.46 39.95
CA THR A 32 -5.21 -55.14 41.02
C THR A 32 -4.34 -56.27 40.45
N HIS A 33 -3.02 -56.20 40.64
CA HIS A 33 -2.15 -57.36 40.48
C HIS A 33 -1.55 -57.78 41.82
N ASN A 34 -2.00 -58.93 42.31
CA ASN A 34 -1.40 -59.67 43.41
C ASN A 34 0.02 -60.12 43.03
N PHE A 35 1.00 -59.80 43.86
CA PHE A 35 2.36 -60.33 43.77
C PHE A 35 2.40 -61.74 44.37
N THR A 36 2.55 -62.76 43.52
CA THR A 36 3.05 -64.07 43.94
C THR A 36 4.47 -64.29 43.43
N LYS A 37 5.38 -64.44 44.40
CA LYS A 37 6.77 -64.84 44.27
C LYS A 37 6.82 -66.30 43.77
N ASN A 38 7.54 -66.53 42.66
CA ASN A 38 8.40 -67.68 42.37
C ASN A 38 8.36 -68.08 40.89
N GLY A 39 9.54 -68.07 40.24
CA GLY A 39 9.85 -68.88 39.08
C GLY A 39 9.23 -68.46 37.75
N SER A 40 10.00 -67.69 36.96
CA SER A 40 9.93 -67.60 35.49
C SER A 40 8.53 -67.51 34.87
N ILE A 41 8.00 -66.29 34.71
CA ILE A 41 6.92 -66.01 33.78
C ILE A 41 7.50 -65.12 32.68
N ILE A 42 7.64 -65.69 31.49
CA ILE A 42 7.85 -64.95 30.24
C ILE A 42 6.53 -64.24 29.95
N THR A 43 6.44 -62.96 30.31
CA THR A 43 5.32 -62.10 29.91
C THR A 43 5.60 -61.58 28.50
N THR A 44 5.22 -62.36 27.49
CA THR A 44 4.98 -61.85 26.14
C THR A 44 3.68 -61.04 26.17
N GLY A 45 3.80 -59.72 26.31
CA GLY A 45 2.71 -58.82 25.95
C GLY A 45 2.31 -59.04 24.49
N LEU A 46 1.02 -58.91 24.19
CA LEU A 46 0.39 -59.27 22.90
C LEU A 46 0.98 -58.54 21.66
N PHE A 47 1.86 -57.56 21.86
CA PHE A 47 2.89 -57.15 20.91
C PHE A 47 4.22 -57.07 21.66
N GLY A 48 5.17 -57.95 21.35
CA GLY A 48 6.45 -58.11 22.07
C GLY A 48 7.44 -56.97 21.87
N TRP A 49 7.06 -55.74 22.20
CA TRP A 49 7.81 -54.52 21.91
C TRP A 49 8.10 -53.71 23.17
N CYS A 50 8.73 -54.33 24.18
CA CYS A 50 9.73 -53.66 25.07
C CYS A 50 10.19 -54.65 26.14
N HIS A 51 11.43 -55.14 26.06
CA HIS A 51 11.94 -56.14 27.01
C HIS A 51 12.79 -55.56 28.15
N ASN A 52 13.15 -54.26 28.13
CA ASN A 52 13.98 -53.64 29.17
C ASN A 52 13.66 -52.15 29.32
N TRP A 53 13.31 -51.71 30.54
CA TRP A 53 13.32 -50.29 30.92
C TRP A 53 14.76 -49.78 30.81
N LYS A 54 15.02 -48.89 29.85
CA LYS A 54 16.36 -48.32 29.61
C LYS A 54 16.43 -46.89 30.14
N GLU A 55 17.61 -46.53 30.66
CA GLU A 55 17.89 -45.27 31.37
C GLU A 55 17.34 -44.03 30.62
N PHE A 56 16.60 -43.19 31.34
CA PHE A 56 15.95 -41.96 30.84
C PHE A 56 16.93 -40.88 30.33
N GLN A 57 18.24 -41.06 30.53
CA GLN A 57 19.29 -40.10 30.14
C GLN A 57 19.71 -40.25 28.66
N HIS A 58 18.75 -40.24 27.74
CA HIS A 58 19.07 -40.28 26.31
C HIS A 58 19.32 -38.87 25.75
N TRP A 59 20.39 -38.69 24.96
CA TRP A 59 20.75 -37.40 24.37
C TRP A 59 19.60 -36.79 23.53
N LEU A 60 18.87 -37.61 22.75
CA LEU A 60 17.68 -37.16 22.00
C LEU A 60 16.62 -36.47 22.88
N PHE A 61 16.38 -36.99 24.09
CA PHE A 61 15.42 -36.41 25.01
C PHE A 61 15.88 -35.05 25.51
N ASN A 62 17.15 -34.93 25.91
CA ASN A 62 17.74 -33.66 26.35
C ASN A 62 17.80 -32.62 25.22
N THR A 63 18.15 -33.05 24.00
CA THR A 63 18.18 -32.19 22.82
C THR A 63 16.79 -31.68 22.44
N ALA A 64 15.76 -32.51 22.54
CA ALA A 64 14.37 -32.08 22.33
C ALA A 64 13.97 -30.95 23.29
N HIS A 65 14.27 -31.11 24.58
CA HIS A 65 13.95 -30.11 25.61
C HIS A 65 14.76 -28.82 25.46
N LEU A 66 16.00 -28.90 24.97
CA LEU A 66 16.78 -27.71 24.61
C LEU A 66 16.08 -26.90 23.51
N PHE A 67 15.59 -27.57 22.47
CA PHE A 67 14.85 -26.88 21.40
C PHE A 67 13.53 -26.28 21.90
N PHE A 68 12.83 -26.95 22.81
CA PHE A 68 11.65 -26.37 23.47
C PHE A 68 12.01 -25.11 24.27
N PHE A 69 13.08 -25.16 25.06
CA PHE A 69 13.55 -23.99 25.80
C PHE A 69 13.87 -22.81 24.88
N ILE A 70 14.60 -23.05 23.78
CA ILE A 70 14.90 -22.03 22.77
C ILE A 70 13.62 -21.49 22.15
N SER A 71 12.65 -22.35 21.83
CA SER A 71 11.39 -21.93 21.21
C SER A 71 10.59 -20.97 22.10
N TYR A 72 10.54 -21.22 23.42
CA TYR A 72 9.82 -20.39 24.38
C TYR A 72 10.57 -19.12 24.79
N ALA A 73 11.89 -19.05 24.55
CA ALA A 73 12.71 -17.88 24.81
C ALA A 73 12.69 -16.84 23.66
N LEU A 74 12.09 -17.16 22.52
CA LEU A 74 12.07 -16.27 21.36
C LEU A 74 11.10 -15.08 21.54
N PRO A 75 11.46 -13.88 21.05
CA PRO A 75 10.61 -12.69 21.16
C PRO A 75 9.39 -12.78 20.24
N THR A 76 8.31 -12.05 20.58
CA THR A 76 7.03 -12.01 19.85
C THR A 76 7.06 -11.26 18.50
N ASN A 77 8.24 -11.13 17.88
CA ASN A 77 8.39 -10.53 16.55
C ASN A 77 8.01 -11.53 15.44
N ARG A 78 7.71 -11.06 14.22
CA ARG A 78 7.36 -11.91 13.07
C ARG A 78 8.40 -13.00 12.79
N TYR A 79 9.68 -12.64 12.78
CA TYR A 79 10.77 -13.60 12.64
C TYR A 79 10.89 -14.54 13.85
N GLY A 80 10.58 -14.04 15.05
CA GLY A 80 10.56 -14.84 16.27
C GLY A 80 9.46 -15.91 16.24
N LEU A 81 8.27 -15.58 15.73
CA LEU A 81 7.16 -16.52 15.58
C LEU A 81 7.46 -17.64 14.57
N ILE A 82 8.11 -17.31 13.44
CA ILE A 82 8.56 -18.31 12.46
C ILE A 82 9.62 -19.23 13.09
N CYS A 83 10.61 -18.66 13.78
CA CYS A 83 11.64 -19.43 14.47
C CYS A 83 11.05 -20.32 15.58
N MET A 84 10.09 -19.82 16.34
CA MET A 84 9.42 -20.56 17.43
C MET A 84 8.78 -21.86 16.90
N HIS A 85 7.90 -21.76 15.90
CA HIS A 85 7.26 -22.95 15.32
C HIS A 85 8.27 -23.90 14.68
N THR A 86 9.34 -23.36 14.08
CA THR A 86 10.42 -24.19 13.51
C THR A 86 11.13 -25.01 14.58
N PHE A 87 11.52 -24.40 15.70
CA PHE A 87 12.18 -25.10 16.81
C PHE A 87 11.24 -26.08 17.52
N LEU A 88 9.94 -25.78 17.63
CA LEU A 88 8.94 -26.72 18.14
C LEU A 88 8.84 -27.97 17.25
N ILE A 89 8.77 -27.82 15.94
CA ILE A 89 8.74 -28.95 14.98
C ILE A 89 9.99 -29.83 15.16
N VAL A 90 11.17 -29.20 15.26
CA VAL A 90 12.44 -29.92 15.46
C VAL A 90 12.44 -30.65 16.81
N GLY A 91 12.04 -29.97 17.90
CA GLY A 91 11.98 -30.57 19.24
C GLY A 91 11.03 -31.77 19.31
N PHE A 92 9.81 -31.65 18.77
CA PHE A 92 8.87 -32.77 18.69
C PHE A 92 9.35 -33.90 17.79
N SER A 93 10.12 -33.62 16.73
CA SER A 93 10.72 -34.65 15.87
C SER A 93 11.77 -35.48 16.61
N PHE A 94 12.60 -34.84 17.45
CA PHE A 94 13.55 -35.52 18.33
C PHE A 94 12.84 -36.35 19.41
N LEU A 95 11.78 -35.81 20.03
CA LEU A 95 10.99 -36.51 21.05
C LEU A 95 10.24 -37.72 20.47
N SER A 96 9.67 -37.56 19.27
CA SER A 96 9.05 -38.63 18.49
C SER A 96 10.04 -39.75 18.16
N SER A 97 11.26 -39.38 17.73
CA SER A 97 12.32 -40.35 17.41
C SER A 97 12.78 -41.12 18.65
N TRP A 98 12.86 -40.45 19.81
CA TRP A 98 13.17 -41.09 21.09
C TRP A 98 12.06 -42.05 21.54
N ALA A 99 10.79 -41.63 21.42
CA ALA A 99 9.64 -42.46 21.77
C ALA A 99 9.58 -43.75 20.94
N TRP A 100 9.89 -43.67 19.65
CA TRP A 100 9.90 -44.81 18.73
C TRP A 100 11.11 -45.74 18.94
N ARG A 101 12.32 -45.18 19.05
CA ARG A 101 13.58 -45.97 19.03
C ARG A 101 14.04 -46.45 20.39
N VAL A 102 13.67 -45.76 21.47
CA VAL A 102 14.20 -46.00 22.81
C VAL A 102 13.10 -46.40 23.79
N ALA A 103 12.03 -45.62 23.89
CA ALA A 103 10.96 -45.88 24.87
C ALA A 103 9.95 -46.96 24.41
N CYS A 104 9.88 -47.23 23.10
CA CYS A 104 8.85 -48.06 22.45
C CYS A 104 7.42 -47.71 22.91
N ALA A 105 7.15 -46.40 23.02
CA ALA A 105 5.86 -45.86 23.46
C ALA A 105 5.10 -45.25 22.25
N PRO A 106 4.22 -46.04 21.58
CA PRO A 106 3.55 -45.59 20.36
C PRO A 106 2.54 -44.47 20.60
N ASP A 107 1.96 -44.41 21.79
CA ASP A 107 1.08 -43.34 22.25
C ASP A 107 1.82 -41.98 22.27
N ILE A 108 3.00 -41.93 22.89
CA ILE A 108 3.85 -40.73 22.92
C ILE A 108 4.28 -40.34 21.51
N PHE A 109 4.61 -41.31 20.66
CA PHE A 109 4.97 -41.05 19.26
C PHE A 109 3.83 -40.37 18.48
N ILE A 110 2.60 -40.90 18.57
CA ILE A 110 1.44 -40.36 17.85
C ILE A 110 1.13 -38.93 18.31
N TRP A 111 1.16 -38.65 19.63
CA TRP A 111 0.94 -37.31 20.15
C TRP A 111 1.99 -36.31 19.64
N ASN A 112 3.26 -36.69 19.58
CA ASN A 112 4.32 -35.82 19.06
C ASN A 112 4.15 -35.53 17.56
N LEU A 113 3.70 -36.50 16.76
CA LEU A 113 3.36 -36.26 15.35
C LEU A 113 2.19 -35.28 15.17
N PHE A 114 1.20 -35.34 16.06
CA PHE A 114 0.10 -34.39 16.05
C PHE A 114 0.58 -32.97 16.36
N PHE A 115 1.45 -32.80 17.35
CA PHE A 115 2.05 -31.49 17.66
C PHE A 115 2.95 -30.97 16.52
N ILE A 116 3.69 -31.84 15.83
CA ILE A 116 4.42 -31.46 14.60
C ILE A 116 3.45 -30.92 13.55
N SER A 117 2.33 -31.62 13.34
CA SER A 117 1.34 -31.23 12.32
C SER A 117 0.71 -29.88 12.62
N ILE A 118 0.34 -29.62 13.87
CA ILE A 118 -0.20 -28.32 14.31
C ILE A 118 0.85 -27.22 14.09
N ASN A 119 2.09 -27.42 14.55
CA ASN A 119 3.14 -26.41 14.41
C ASN A 119 3.53 -26.17 12.96
N LEU A 120 3.46 -27.19 12.11
CA LEU A 120 3.68 -27.06 10.67
C LEU A 120 2.57 -26.23 10.01
N PHE A 121 1.31 -26.47 10.35
CA PHE A 121 0.20 -25.67 9.87
C PHE A 121 0.34 -24.19 10.29
N GLN A 122 0.66 -23.94 11.55
CA GLN A 122 0.89 -22.58 12.06
C GLN A 122 2.10 -21.91 11.37
N LEU A 123 3.19 -22.65 11.15
CA LEU A 123 4.34 -22.16 10.40
C LEU A 123 3.95 -21.77 8.97
N ILE A 124 3.20 -22.62 8.26
CA ILE A 124 2.71 -22.33 6.91
C ILE A 124 1.79 -21.10 6.91
N TYR A 125 0.88 -21.00 7.88
CA TYR A 125 -0.02 -19.85 8.01
C TYR A 125 0.73 -18.53 8.23
N VAL A 126 1.69 -18.51 9.15
CA VAL A 126 2.54 -17.34 9.42
C VAL A 126 3.40 -16.99 8.21
N LEU A 127 3.98 -17.97 7.52
CA LEU A 127 4.74 -17.75 6.28
C LEU A 127 3.85 -17.20 5.16
N TYR A 128 2.61 -17.68 5.05
CA TYR A 128 1.65 -17.20 4.07
C TYR A 128 1.28 -15.74 4.34
N GLN A 129 0.99 -15.38 5.59
CA GLN A 129 0.73 -14.00 6.00
C GLN A 129 1.96 -13.09 5.81
N SER A 130 3.17 -13.66 5.91
CA SER A 130 4.43 -12.93 5.75
C SER A 130 4.83 -12.70 4.29
N ARG A 131 4.05 -13.17 3.30
CA ARG A 131 4.36 -12.95 1.88
C ARG A 131 4.39 -11.44 1.59
N PRO A 132 5.53 -10.90 1.12
CA PRO A 132 5.62 -9.50 0.77
C PRO A 132 4.66 -9.20 -0.38
N VAL A 133 3.92 -8.09 -0.25
CA VAL A 133 3.06 -7.60 -1.33
C VAL A 133 3.97 -7.20 -2.48
N LYS A 134 4.01 -8.03 -3.52
CA LYS A 134 4.70 -7.70 -4.77
C LYS A 134 3.80 -6.79 -5.58
N PHE A 135 4.29 -5.61 -5.91
CA PHE A 135 3.64 -4.70 -6.83
C PHE A 135 4.14 -4.93 -8.25
N ASP A 136 3.35 -4.55 -9.25
CA ASP A 136 3.86 -4.44 -10.63
C ASP A 136 5.02 -3.43 -10.65
N PRO A 137 6.00 -3.60 -11.56
CA PRO A 137 7.18 -2.74 -11.63
C PRO A 137 6.84 -1.24 -11.69
N ASP A 138 5.77 -0.89 -12.41
CA ASP A 138 5.29 0.50 -12.56
C ASP A 138 4.84 1.10 -11.22
N PHE A 139 4.17 0.33 -10.36
CA PHE A 139 3.73 0.80 -9.04
C PHE A 139 4.87 0.78 -8.02
N GLU A 140 5.82 -0.14 -8.16
CA GLU A 140 7.01 -0.23 -7.31
C GLU A 140 7.90 1.02 -7.46
N GLU A 141 8.07 1.51 -8.69
CA GLU A 141 8.81 2.75 -8.96
C GLU A 141 8.13 3.95 -8.29
N VAL A 142 6.81 4.05 -8.41
CA VAL A 142 6.03 5.10 -7.74
C VAL A 142 6.14 5.00 -6.21
N TYR A 143 6.03 3.80 -5.64
CA TYR A 143 6.17 3.60 -4.20
C TYR A 143 7.53 4.08 -3.70
N THR A 144 8.60 3.62 -4.35
CA THR A 144 9.99 3.92 -3.98
C THR A 144 10.29 5.43 -4.10
N ASN A 145 9.83 6.07 -5.16
CA ASN A 145 10.15 7.47 -5.43
C ASN A 145 9.26 8.46 -4.67
N LEU A 146 7.95 8.18 -4.53
CA LEU A 146 6.98 9.12 -3.96
C LEU A 146 6.60 8.80 -2.51
N PHE A 147 6.43 7.53 -2.14
CA PHE A 147 5.79 7.17 -0.86
C PHE A 147 6.77 6.69 0.21
N GLU A 148 7.85 6.01 -0.18
CA GLU A 148 8.90 5.56 0.73
C GLU A 148 9.58 6.71 1.51
N PRO A 149 9.89 7.88 0.91
CA PRO A 149 10.47 9.01 1.65
C PRO A 149 9.57 9.54 2.78
N PHE A 150 8.26 9.32 2.68
CA PHE A 150 7.30 9.74 3.69
C PHE A 150 7.05 8.68 4.77
N LYS A 151 7.74 7.52 4.73
CA LYS A 151 7.60 6.37 5.64
C LYS A 151 6.24 5.65 5.54
N VAL A 152 5.62 5.69 4.36
CA VAL A 152 4.39 4.93 4.10
C VAL A 152 4.71 3.44 4.02
N SER A 153 4.02 2.62 4.81
CA SER A 153 4.21 1.17 4.73
C SER A 153 3.66 0.60 3.43
N ARG A 154 4.27 -0.48 2.91
CA ARG A 154 3.76 -1.21 1.73
C ARG A 154 2.29 -1.65 1.89
N LEU A 155 1.85 -1.97 3.11
CA LEU A 155 0.45 -2.32 3.39
C LEU A 155 -0.50 -1.13 3.23
N GLN A 156 -0.08 0.07 3.64
CA GLN A 156 -0.86 1.29 3.42
C GLN A 156 -0.90 1.67 1.94
N PHE A 157 0.24 1.59 1.25
CA PHE A 157 0.28 1.83 -0.19
C PHE A 157 -0.59 0.83 -0.96
N LYS A 158 -0.62 -0.45 -0.57
CA LYS A 158 -1.52 -1.46 -1.14
C LYS A 158 -3.00 -1.04 -1.08
N LYS A 159 -3.42 -0.33 -0.02
CA LYS A 159 -4.81 0.18 0.07
C LYS A 159 -5.09 1.26 -0.98
N LEU A 160 -4.09 2.05 -1.36
CA LEU A 160 -4.17 3.09 -2.39
C LEU A 160 -4.19 2.52 -3.81
N VAL A 161 -3.41 1.46 -4.05
CA VAL A 161 -3.33 0.77 -5.36
C VAL A 161 -4.26 -0.44 -5.47
N ASN A 162 -5.23 -0.57 -4.56
CA ASN A 162 -6.22 -1.64 -4.64
C ASN A 162 -7.10 -1.45 -5.90
N ASP A 163 -7.42 -2.52 -6.62
CA ASP A 163 -8.20 -2.51 -7.87
C ASP A 163 -9.60 -1.87 -7.73
N GLN A 164 -10.14 -1.83 -6.52
CA GLN A 164 -11.41 -1.14 -6.23
C GLN A 164 -11.27 0.39 -6.20
N VAL A 165 -10.07 0.89 -5.92
CA VAL A 165 -9.77 2.30 -5.68
C VAL A 165 -9.09 2.92 -6.89
N ILE A 166 -8.20 2.18 -7.54
CA ILE A 166 -7.39 2.65 -8.66
C ILE A 166 -7.87 2.08 -9.99
N LYS A 167 -7.78 2.90 -11.04
CA LYS A 167 -7.99 2.48 -12.43
C LYS A 167 -6.76 2.80 -13.25
N THR A 168 -6.42 1.93 -14.19
CA THR A 168 -5.27 2.11 -15.09
C THR A 168 -5.75 2.27 -16.51
N GLN A 169 -5.12 3.18 -17.26
CA GLN A 169 -5.41 3.43 -18.66
C GLN A 169 -4.11 3.58 -19.43
N THR A 170 -4.08 3.10 -20.67
CA THR A 170 -2.97 3.30 -21.61
C THR A 170 -3.41 4.31 -22.67
N LEU A 171 -2.58 5.33 -22.88
CA LEU A 171 -2.79 6.36 -23.89
C LEU A 171 -1.76 6.20 -24.99
N GLN A 172 -2.19 6.29 -26.24
CA GLN A 172 -1.31 6.24 -27.41
C GLN A 172 -0.73 7.63 -27.74
N PRO A 173 0.39 7.70 -28.48
CA PRO A 173 0.95 8.99 -28.91
C PRO A 173 -0.09 9.86 -29.63
N GLY A 174 -0.24 11.11 -29.20
CA GLY A 174 -1.24 12.05 -29.72
C GLY A 174 -2.63 11.93 -29.09
N GLU A 175 -2.89 10.90 -28.27
CA GLU A 175 -4.13 10.78 -27.52
C GLU A 175 -4.16 11.77 -26.35
N ALA A 176 -5.31 12.39 -26.11
CA ALA A 176 -5.49 13.36 -25.03
C ALA A 176 -6.09 12.69 -23.79
N TYR A 177 -5.39 12.79 -22.66
CA TYR A 177 -5.96 12.44 -21.34
C TYR A 177 -7.12 13.38 -20.98
N ALA A 178 -6.91 14.67 -21.21
CA ALA A 178 -7.88 15.72 -20.94
C ALA A 178 -7.86 16.75 -22.07
N VAL A 179 -9.05 17.21 -22.46
CA VAL A 179 -9.23 18.25 -23.47
C VAL A 179 -9.78 19.50 -22.80
N GLN A 180 -9.15 20.64 -23.12
CA GLN A 180 -9.49 21.95 -22.59
C GLN A 180 -10.98 22.27 -22.76
N ASN A 181 -11.61 22.74 -21.68
CA ASN A 181 -13.02 23.11 -21.57
C ASN A 181 -14.04 22.00 -21.91
N ILE A 182 -13.59 20.75 -22.01
CA ILE A 182 -14.43 19.59 -22.29
C ILE A 182 -14.39 18.60 -21.12
N THR A 183 -13.20 18.10 -20.78
CA THR A 183 -13.03 17.08 -19.74
C THR A 183 -13.33 17.65 -18.35
N ARG A 184 -14.06 16.91 -17.51
CA ARG A 184 -14.39 17.28 -16.13
C ARG A 184 -13.24 16.93 -15.18
N THR A 185 -13.12 17.67 -14.08
CA THR A 185 -12.05 17.51 -13.07
C THR A 185 -12.54 16.65 -11.88
N ASP A 186 -12.78 15.36 -12.11
CA ASP A 186 -13.38 14.43 -11.13
C ASP A 186 -12.43 13.31 -10.64
N ARG A 187 -11.18 13.34 -11.08
CA ARG A 187 -10.16 12.33 -10.80
C ARG A 187 -8.80 12.97 -10.53
N LEU A 188 -7.94 12.19 -9.90
CA LEU A 188 -6.52 12.48 -9.72
C LEU A 188 -5.73 11.38 -10.44
N ALA A 189 -4.87 11.75 -11.38
CA ALA A 189 -4.08 10.84 -12.20
C ALA A 189 -2.58 11.06 -12.01
N LEU A 190 -1.83 9.96 -12.09
CA LEU A 190 -0.38 9.91 -12.05
C LEU A 190 0.15 9.22 -13.30
N LEU A 191 1.24 9.75 -13.87
CA LEU A 191 1.92 9.15 -15.01
C LEU A 191 2.83 8.02 -14.52
N LEU A 192 2.55 6.78 -14.92
CA LEU A 192 3.36 5.61 -14.57
C LEU A 192 4.53 5.43 -15.53
N THR A 193 4.29 5.56 -16.84
CA THR A 193 5.33 5.41 -17.87
C THR A 193 5.08 6.35 -19.04
N GLY A 194 6.16 6.67 -19.77
CA GLY A 194 6.12 7.53 -20.95
C GLY A 194 6.29 9.02 -20.64
N LYS A 195 5.96 9.87 -21.61
CA LYS A 195 6.02 11.33 -21.48
C LYS A 195 4.74 11.94 -22.00
N ALA A 196 4.18 12.88 -21.25
CA ALA A 196 3.05 13.69 -21.67
C ALA A 196 3.44 15.17 -21.69
N TYR A 197 2.60 16.01 -22.27
CA TYR A 197 2.77 17.45 -22.19
C TYR A 197 1.43 18.16 -22.03
N VAL A 198 1.52 19.35 -21.45
CA VAL A 198 0.40 20.26 -21.27
C VAL A 198 0.42 21.30 -22.38
N ALA A 199 -0.73 21.55 -22.99
CA ALA A 199 -0.93 22.59 -23.99
C ALA A 199 -2.18 23.42 -23.67
N GLN A 200 -2.12 24.72 -23.95
CA GLN A 200 -3.26 25.64 -23.84
C GLN A 200 -3.45 26.34 -25.18
N ASP A 201 -4.66 26.34 -25.73
CA ASP A 201 -4.96 26.98 -27.02
C ASP A 201 -3.99 26.57 -28.15
N LYS A 202 -3.60 25.27 -28.16
CA LYS A 202 -2.61 24.65 -29.06
C LYS A 202 -1.14 25.09 -28.87
N GLN A 203 -0.85 25.89 -27.85
CA GLN A 203 0.51 26.26 -27.47
C GLN A 203 1.06 25.31 -26.41
N TYR A 204 2.27 24.79 -26.62
CA TYR A 204 2.99 23.96 -25.64
C TYR A 204 3.37 24.76 -24.39
N LEU A 205 3.04 24.25 -23.20
CA LEU A 205 3.37 24.86 -21.92
C LEU A 205 4.59 24.18 -21.27
N HIS A 206 4.41 22.94 -20.84
CA HIS A 206 5.46 22.18 -20.16
C HIS A 206 5.27 20.67 -20.35
N PRO A 207 6.37 19.90 -20.31
CA PRO A 207 6.30 18.45 -20.31
C PRO A 207 5.93 17.95 -18.91
N ILE A 208 5.32 16.77 -18.85
CA ILE A 208 5.06 15.99 -17.64
C ILE A 208 5.90 14.72 -17.74
N ALA A 209 6.70 14.48 -16.70
CA ALA A 209 7.57 13.31 -16.60
C ALA A 209 6.91 12.17 -15.81
N THR A 210 7.49 10.98 -15.90
CA THR A 210 7.09 9.82 -15.10
C THR A 210 7.11 10.14 -13.61
N GLY A 211 6.10 9.66 -12.86
CA GLY A 211 5.97 9.88 -11.42
C GLY A 211 5.40 11.26 -11.05
N GLU A 212 5.03 12.10 -12.03
CA GLU A 212 4.34 13.37 -11.78
C GLU A 212 2.82 13.22 -11.92
N PHE A 213 2.08 14.06 -11.21
CA PHE A 213 0.62 14.11 -11.33
C PHE A 213 0.22 14.78 -12.65
N LEU A 214 -0.94 14.45 -13.20
CA LEU A 214 -1.45 15.10 -14.41
C LEU A 214 -2.36 16.29 -14.06
N ASP A 215 -3.16 16.14 -13.02
CA ASP A 215 -4.31 16.98 -12.67
C ASP A 215 -4.32 17.38 -11.18
N SER A 216 -3.15 17.47 -10.57
CA SER A 216 -2.99 17.90 -9.17
C SER A 216 -3.57 19.30 -8.89
N PRO A 217 -3.40 20.36 -9.72
CA PRO A 217 -4.06 21.63 -9.49
C PRO A 217 -5.60 21.53 -9.61
N GLU A 218 -6.09 20.78 -10.59
CA GLU A 218 -7.51 20.57 -10.84
C GLU A 218 -8.18 19.80 -9.70
N PHE A 219 -7.48 18.82 -9.12
CA PHE A 219 -7.96 18.05 -7.98
C PHE A 219 -8.06 18.90 -6.70
N GLU A 220 -7.03 19.72 -6.43
CA GLU A 220 -6.97 20.60 -5.25
C GLU A 220 -7.93 21.79 -5.36
N SER A 221 -8.31 22.18 -6.58
CA SER A 221 -9.35 23.18 -6.85
C SER A 221 -10.73 22.66 -6.40
N ARG A 222 -10.94 22.67 -5.08
CA ARG A 222 -12.01 22.05 -4.29
C ARG A 222 -13.43 22.58 -4.58
N ALA A 223 -13.60 23.44 -5.58
CA ALA A 223 -14.68 24.43 -5.60
C ALA A 223 -15.92 24.06 -6.42
N ASN A 224 -15.88 23.13 -7.39
CA ASN A 224 -17.10 22.69 -8.09
C ASN A 224 -16.88 21.42 -8.93
N SER A 225 -17.81 20.45 -8.82
CA SER A 225 -17.88 19.22 -9.65
C SER A 225 -18.22 19.48 -11.14
N GLU A 226 -18.41 20.76 -11.50
CA GLU A 226 -18.59 21.22 -12.87
C GLU A 226 -17.32 21.83 -13.49
N ASN A 227 -16.24 21.91 -12.72
CA ASN A 227 -14.98 22.40 -13.24
C ASN A 227 -14.48 21.51 -14.37
N LYS A 228 -14.01 22.18 -15.43
CA LYS A 228 -13.43 21.56 -16.62
C LYS A 228 -11.97 21.94 -16.71
N PHE A 229 -11.17 21.03 -17.25
CA PHE A 229 -9.75 21.27 -17.51
C PHE A 229 -9.56 22.56 -18.30
N LYS A 230 -8.65 23.44 -17.85
CA LYS A 230 -8.32 24.70 -18.55
C LYS A 230 -7.22 24.54 -19.59
N VAL A 231 -6.57 23.39 -19.57
CA VAL A 231 -5.49 22.99 -20.46
C VAL A 231 -5.80 21.62 -21.05
N SER A 232 -5.17 21.28 -22.16
CA SER A 232 -5.20 19.94 -22.73
C SER A 232 -3.94 19.20 -22.34
N ILE A 233 -4.08 17.93 -21.96
CA ILE A 233 -2.97 17.05 -21.59
C ILE A 233 -2.89 15.95 -22.64
N ILE A 234 -1.78 15.89 -23.36
CA ILE A 234 -1.62 15.03 -24.54
C ILE A 234 -0.40 14.14 -24.35
N ALA A 235 -0.54 12.87 -24.69
CA ALA A 235 0.53 11.90 -24.65
C ALA A 235 1.54 12.16 -25.79
N HIS A 236 2.82 12.34 -25.44
CA HIS A 236 3.88 12.47 -26.43
C HIS A 236 4.35 11.10 -26.93
N THR A 237 4.45 10.14 -26.01
CA THR A 237 4.75 8.72 -26.29
C THR A 237 3.59 7.85 -25.84
N THR A 238 3.65 6.53 -26.05
CA THR A 238 2.74 5.62 -25.36
C THR A 238 2.91 5.80 -23.86
N CYS A 239 1.83 6.11 -23.17
CA CYS A 239 1.82 6.44 -21.76
C CYS A 239 0.92 5.48 -21.01
N ARG A 240 1.39 4.96 -19.88
CA ARG A 240 0.52 4.28 -18.92
C ARG A 240 0.24 5.23 -17.78
N ILE A 241 -1.04 5.41 -17.46
CA ILE A 241 -1.49 6.27 -16.37
C ILE A 241 -2.31 5.46 -15.39
N MET A 242 -2.25 5.84 -14.13
CA MET A 242 -3.20 5.41 -13.12
C MET A 242 -3.98 6.61 -12.62
N TYR A 243 -5.25 6.40 -12.29
CA TYR A 243 -6.09 7.45 -11.75
C TYR A 243 -7.02 6.93 -10.65
N TRP A 244 -7.28 7.82 -9.71
CA TRP A 244 -8.22 7.64 -8.62
C TRP A 244 -9.44 8.51 -8.86
N GLN A 245 -10.62 7.92 -8.71
CA GLN A 245 -11.85 8.71 -8.70
C GLN A 245 -11.96 9.46 -7.38
N ARG A 246 -12.34 10.74 -7.44
CA ARG A 246 -12.37 11.62 -6.26
C ARG A 246 -13.17 11.04 -5.10
N SER A 247 -14.38 10.55 -5.36
CA SER A 247 -15.26 9.97 -4.34
C SER A 247 -14.63 8.77 -3.62
N THR A 248 -13.99 7.86 -4.37
CA THR A 248 -13.35 6.68 -3.81
C THR A 248 -12.10 7.05 -3.00
N LEU A 249 -11.33 8.04 -3.49
CA LEU A 249 -10.13 8.52 -2.82
C LEU A 249 -10.47 9.26 -1.51
N GLU A 250 -11.49 10.12 -1.52
CA GLU A 250 -11.99 10.81 -0.34
C GLU A 250 -12.50 9.82 0.72
N TYR A 251 -13.19 8.76 0.31
CA TYR A 251 -13.61 7.68 1.22
C TYR A 251 -12.41 6.95 1.86
N LEU A 252 -11.34 6.70 1.08
CA LEU A 252 -10.11 6.11 1.60
C LEU A 252 -9.43 7.03 2.62
N PHE A 253 -9.43 8.35 2.37
CA PHE A 253 -8.85 9.34 3.28
C PHE A 253 -9.57 9.43 4.62
N VAL A 254 -10.88 9.19 4.65
CA VAL A 254 -11.63 9.09 5.92
C VAL A 254 -11.19 7.87 6.74
N LYS A 255 -10.87 6.75 6.08
CA LYS A 255 -10.40 5.53 6.76
C LYS A 255 -8.94 5.61 7.21
N GLU A 256 -8.09 6.24 6.42
CA GLU A 256 -6.63 6.26 6.60
C GLU A 256 -6.12 7.70 6.61
N THR A 257 -6.21 8.36 7.77
CA THR A 257 -5.84 9.78 7.94
C THR A 257 -4.37 10.06 7.62
N TYR A 258 -3.48 9.14 7.95
CA TYR A 258 -2.05 9.27 7.63
C TYR A 258 -1.80 9.31 6.12
N LEU A 259 -2.48 8.43 5.36
CA LEU A 259 -2.37 8.39 3.91
C LEU A 259 -2.95 9.66 3.27
N ALA A 260 -4.05 10.17 3.82
CA ALA A 260 -4.64 11.44 3.40
C ALA A 260 -3.62 12.59 3.53
N ASN A 261 -2.96 12.72 4.68
CA ASN A 261 -1.95 13.75 4.92
C ASN A 261 -0.78 13.65 3.94
N VAL A 262 -0.25 12.43 3.72
CA VAL A 262 0.84 12.21 2.76
C VAL A 262 0.41 12.59 1.34
N MET A 263 -0.79 12.19 0.92
CA MET A 263 -1.32 12.54 -0.40
C MET A 263 -1.50 14.05 -0.58
N THR A 264 -2.03 14.76 0.42
CA THR A 264 -2.15 16.22 0.39
C THR A 264 -0.78 16.88 0.24
N VAL A 265 0.24 16.39 0.97
CA VAL A 265 1.61 16.91 0.85
C VAL A 265 2.20 16.63 -0.53
N LEU A 266 1.99 15.43 -1.09
CA LEU A 266 2.45 15.07 -2.43
C LEU A 266 1.82 15.93 -3.52
N VAL A 267 0.49 16.12 -3.47
CA VAL A 267 -0.25 16.99 -4.39
C VAL A 267 0.24 18.43 -4.29
N ALA A 268 0.38 18.96 -3.07
CA ALA A 268 0.88 20.32 -2.85
C ALA A 268 2.33 20.50 -3.35
N LYS A 269 3.20 19.51 -3.14
CA LYS A 269 4.57 19.49 -3.67
C LYS A 269 4.58 19.55 -5.19
N ASP A 270 3.77 18.73 -5.85
CA ASP A 270 3.69 18.67 -7.31
C ASP A 270 3.17 20.00 -7.91
N ILE A 271 2.09 20.57 -7.35
CA ILE A 271 1.56 21.89 -7.74
C ILE A 271 2.68 22.94 -7.62
N THR A 272 3.38 22.95 -6.50
CA THR A 272 4.46 23.91 -6.24
C THR A 272 5.59 23.77 -7.25
N THR A 273 6.05 22.54 -7.53
CA THR A 273 7.09 22.27 -8.54
C THR A 273 6.67 22.76 -9.91
N LYS A 274 5.43 22.49 -10.34
CA LYS A 274 4.90 22.97 -11.63
C LYS A 274 4.81 24.49 -11.70
N LEU A 275 4.37 25.15 -10.63
CA LEU A 275 4.33 26.62 -10.55
C LEU A 275 5.73 27.22 -10.69
N TYR A 276 6.74 26.68 -9.99
CA TYR A 276 8.12 27.13 -10.14
C TYR A 276 8.66 26.87 -11.56
N ALA A 277 8.40 25.69 -12.13
CA ALA A 277 8.84 25.35 -13.48
C ALA A 277 8.23 26.28 -14.55
N MET A 278 6.95 26.65 -14.41
CA MET A 278 6.30 27.63 -15.30
C MET A 278 6.86 29.03 -15.10
N ASN A 279 7.05 29.47 -13.86
CA ASN A 279 7.56 30.80 -13.54
C ASN A 279 8.97 31.02 -14.10
N ASN A 280 9.85 30.01 -14.04
CA ASN A 280 11.19 30.09 -14.60
C ASN A 280 11.18 30.26 -16.14
N LYS A 281 10.10 29.89 -16.83
CA LYS A 281 9.93 30.10 -18.28
C LYS A 281 9.41 31.50 -18.64
N ILE A 282 8.80 32.21 -17.70
CA ILE A 282 8.38 33.60 -17.88
C ILE A 282 9.61 34.49 -17.60
N MET A 283 10.73 34.26 -18.28
CA MET A 283 11.85 35.20 -18.19
C MET A 283 11.45 36.50 -18.89
N THR A 284 11.36 37.57 -18.13
CA THR A 284 11.15 38.93 -18.62
C THR A 284 12.21 39.26 -19.68
N GLU A 285 11.88 40.06 -20.72
CA GLU A 285 12.78 40.57 -21.79
C GLU A 285 14.10 41.22 -21.29
N LYS A 286 14.30 41.35 -19.98
CA LYS A 286 15.49 41.90 -19.32
C LYS A 286 16.38 40.86 -18.61
N GLY A 287 16.20 39.56 -18.86
CA GLY A 287 17.12 38.51 -18.39
C GLY A 287 17.13 38.26 -16.87
N SER A 288 16.09 38.69 -16.14
CA SER A 288 15.95 38.48 -14.70
C SER A 288 14.85 37.45 -14.39
N HIS A 289 15.22 36.49 -13.55
CA HIS A 289 14.37 35.43 -13.00
C HIS A 289 13.32 36.04 -12.06
N LEU A 290 12.04 35.73 -12.26
CA LEU A 290 11.00 36.18 -11.33
C LEU A 290 11.05 35.34 -10.06
N ASP A 291 11.30 35.97 -8.91
CA ASP A 291 11.19 35.30 -7.60
C ASP A 291 9.86 35.68 -6.95
N ILE A 292 8.93 34.73 -6.90
CA ILE A 292 7.58 34.92 -6.34
C ILE A 292 7.58 35.07 -4.82
N ARG A 293 8.71 34.81 -4.15
CA ARG A 293 8.86 34.93 -2.69
C ARG A 293 9.00 36.38 -2.22
N LEU A 294 9.22 37.32 -3.15
CA LEU A 294 9.37 38.73 -2.82
C LEU A 294 7.99 39.43 -2.77
N PRO A 295 7.66 40.18 -1.69
CA PRO A 295 6.35 40.82 -1.49
C PRO A 295 5.95 41.85 -2.56
N CYS A 296 6.86 42.25 -3.45
CA CYS A 296 6.65 43.29 -4.46
C CYS A 296 6.00 42.77 -5.77
N VAL A 297 5.78 41.46 -5.91
CA VAL A 297 5.36 40.84 -7.18
C VAL A 297 3.88 41.07 -7.49
N THR A 298 3.00 41.08 -6.50
CA THR A 298 1.54 41.25 -6.72
C THR A 298 1.20 42.63 -7.29
N SER A 299 1.94 43.68 -6.90
CA SER A 299 1.77 45.04 -7.44
C SER A 299 2.40 45.19 -8.83
N ALA A 300 3.52 44.53 -9.11
CA ALA A 300 4.18 44.53 -10.40
C ALA A 300 3.34 43.82 -11.50
N ILE A 301 2.74 42.66 -11.19
CA ILE A 301 1.87 41.93 -12.12
C ILE A 301 0.58 42.71 -12.36
N LYS A 302 -0.07 43.20 -11.29
CA LYS A 302 -1.28 44.03 -11.39
C LYS A 302 -1.04 45.32 -12.16
N SER A 303 0.13 45.96 -12.02
CA SER A 303 0.49 47.16 -12.79
C SER A 303 0.83 46.86 -14.25
N LYS A 304 1.43 45.69 -14.56
CA LYS A 304 1.71 45.27 -15.94
C LYS A 304 0.43 44.92 -16.69
N GLU A 305 -0.49 44.19 -16.07
CA GLU A 305 -1.81 43.85 -16.61
C GLU A 305 -2.68 45.11 -16.80
N ARG A 306 -2.59 46.07 -15.88
CA ARG A 306 -3.21 47.40 -16.02
C ARG A 306 -2.60 48.20 -17.16
N ARG A 307 -1.28 48.14 -17.40
CA ARG A 307 -0.65 48.81 -18.55
C ARG A 307 -1.05 48.20 -19.88
N THR A 308 -1.07 46.88 -20.01
CA THR A 308 -1.45 46.21 -21.27
C THR A 308 -2.92 46.40 -21.62
N SER A 309 -3.82 46.40 -20.63
CA SER A 309 -5.23 46.74 -20.84
C SER A 309 -5.43 48.21 -21.25
N MET A 310 -4.74 49.15 -20.60
CA MET A 310 -4.76 50.57 -20.97
C MET A 310 -4.20 50.81 -22.38
N LEU A 311 -3.09 50.16 -22.75
CA LEU A 311 -2.52 50.25 -24.09
C LEU A 311 -3.46 49.69 -25.17
N LYS A 312 -4.19 48.61 -24.89
CA LYS A 312 -5.24 48.09 -25.79
C LYS A 312 -6.41 49.08 -25.92
N ALA A 313 -6.83 49.71 -24.83
CA ALA A 313 -7.89 50.72 -24.87
C ALA A 313 -7.48 51.97 -25.65
N VAL A 314 -6.26 52.46 -25.45
CA VAL A 314 -5.71 53.61 -26.19
C VAL A 314 -5.58 53.30 -27.68
N LYS A 315 -5.04 52.14 -28.05
CA LYS A 315 -4.97 51.72 -29.46
C LYS A 315 -6.35 51.59 -30.10
N LYS A 316 -7.36 51.13 -29.35
CA LYS A 316 -8.74 51.05 -29.82
C LYS A 316 -9.33 52.45 -30.06
N ASN A 317 -9.07 53.40 -29.17
CA ASN A 317 -9.53 54.79 -29.33
C ASN A 317 -8.87 55.49 -30.53
N ILE A 318 -7.55 55.33 -30.70
CA ILE A 318 -6.82 55.87 -31.86
C ILE A 318 -7.31 55.24 -33.18
N ALA A 319 -7.65 53.95 -33.16
CA ALA A 319 -8.25 53.29 -34.32
C ALA A 319 -9.66 53.81 -34.63
N MET A 320 -10.49 54.07 -33.62
CA MET A 320 -11.81 54.71 -33.81
C MET A 320 -11.69 56.13 -34.33
N GLU A 321 -10.76 56.92 -33.82
CA GLU A 321 -10.53 58.31 -34.25
C GLU A 321 -10.05 58.38 -35.71
N LYS A 322 -9.20 57.43 -36.14
CA LYS A 322 -8.83 57.28 -37.55
C LYS A 322 -9.98 56.87 -38.46
N VAL A 323 -10.99 56.14 -37.95
CA VAL A 323 -12.18 55.74 -38.71
C VAL A 323 -13.18 56.90 -38.81
N ILE A 324 -13.29 57.72 -37.76
CA ILE A 324 -14.14 58.91 -37.75
C ILE A 324 -13.57 59.97 -38.70
N ASN A 325 -12.25 60.19 -38.67
CA ASN A 325 -11.57 61.17 -39.52
C ASN A 325 -11.34 60.71 -40.97
N SER A 326 -11.66 59.45 -41.31
CA SER A 326 -11.60 58.94 -42.69
C SER A 326 -12.97 58.81 -43.36
N SER A 327 -14.04 59.25 -42.71
CA SER A 327 -15.36 59.35 -43.34
C SER A 327 -15.39 60.58 -44.27
N PRO A 328 -15.53 60.41 -45.60
CA PRO A 328 -15.59 61.54 -46.51
C PRO A 328 -16.93 62.26 -46.34
N GLU A 329 -16.91 63.55 -45.98
CA GLU A 329 -18.03 64.45 -46.23
C GLU A 329 -18.20 64.57 -47.76
N SER A 330 -19.00 63.67 -48.33
CA SER A 330 -19.56 63.83 -49.67
C SER A 330 -20.62 64.92 -49.59
N GLY A 331 -20.34 66.03 -50.26
CA GLY A 331 -21.18 67.20 -50.32
C GLY A 331 -22.61 66.90 -50.76
N TRP A 332 -23.55 67.51 -50.04
CA TRP A 332 -24.90 67.74 -50.52
C TRP A 332 -24.99 69.18 -51.05
N LEU A 333 -24.80 69.27 -52.37
CA LEU A 333 -25.58 70.02 -53.35
C LEU A 333 -26.08 71.43 -52.98
N ASN A 334 -25.45 72.42 -53.64
CA ASN A 334 -26.17 73.54 -54.23
C ASN A 334 -27.14 73.00 -55.30
N ILE A 335 -28.44 73.29 -55.16
CA ILE A 335 -29.42 73.79 -56.16
C ILE A 335 -30.60 74.34 -55.36
#